data_AF-A0A532CHS7-F1
#
_entry.id   AF-A0A532CHS7-F1
#
_cell.length_a   1.000
_cell.length_b   1.000
_cell.length_c   1.000
_cell.angle_alpha   90.00
_cell.angle_beta   90.00
_cell.angle_gamma   90.00
#
_symmetry.space_group_name_H-M   'P 1'
#
loop_
_entity.id
_entity.type
_entity.pdbx_description
1 polymer ?
#
loop_
_entity_poly.entity_id
_entity_poly.type
_entity_poly.pdbx_seq_one_letter_code
_entity_poly.pdbx_strand_id
1 'polypeptide(L)'
;MADHLVQNATAGIGRLLSHLDIVQGDVEEARAFLKLLGWDLPPGLDDIGLAALNISDFLTKLDAVIGASDAEWNDDVAMAGRIADLALAIEALTRQIHDLAQTLPTRLASFGDYVDRTQIHKELPRRLFDFLAANFLAQASPLTYAALHLLNIIDYPYYAADPTIFQVEHVRATINYHLFKVAVTSPDQLFTEAYGWHTSDFQSMTFLTRLSQLLQTLGLRSRIQPLSPQAQEAWLGRAETSSNQPPQLITFLHEERGSAFGVRLGLSLFGAAPTSAGASDAGLGLAPIIQGHAEGAVPFPRLEDTR
;
A
#
# COMPACT_ATOMS: atom_id res chain seq x y z
N MET A 1 -1.08 1.19 17.56
CA MET A 1 -2.48 0.78 17.20
C MET A 1 -2.76 0.99 15.72
N ALA A 2 -2.37 2.13 15.11
CA ALA A 2 -2.46 2.36 13.67
C ALA A 2 -1.70 1.32 12.79
N ASP A 3 -0.49 0.92 13.19
CA ASP A 3 0.31 -0.06 12.42
C ASP A 3 -0.35 -1.44 12.28
N HIS A 4 -1.10 -1.89 13.30
CA HIS A 4 -1.83 -3.16 13.23
C HIS A 4 -3.09 -3.07 12.36
N LEU A 5 -3.72 -1.88 12.24
CA LEU A 5 -4.84 -1.66 11.33
C LEU A 5 -4.38 -1.62 9.87
N VAL A 6 -3.25 -0.99 9.58
CA VAL A 6 -2.69 -0.89 8.23
C VAL A 6 -2.19 -2.26 7.73
N GLN A 7 -1.54 -3.06 8.58
CA GLN A 7 -1.10 -4.42 8.23
C GLN A 7 -2.28 -5.40 8.05
N ASN A 8 -3.34 -5.27 8.85
CA ASN A 8 -4.55 -6.07 8.67
C ASN A 8 -5.35 -5.65 7.42
N ALA A 9 -5.33 -4.36 7.06
CA ALA A 9 -5.96 -3.86 5.85
C ALA A 9 -5.31 -4.46 4.58
N THR A 10 -3.98 -4.61 4.54
CA THR A 10 -3.27 -5.15 3.36
C THR A 10 -3.50 -6.64 3.15
N ALA A 11 -3.63 -7.44 4.22
CA ALA A 11 -3.94 -8.87 4.14
C ALA A 11 -5.43 -9.18 3.85
N GLY A 12 -6.32 -8.16 3.94
CA GLY A 12 -7.75 -8.27 3.69
C GLY A 12 -8.20 -7.97 2.27
N ILE A 13 -7.33 -7.41 1.42
CA ILE A 13 -7.68 -6.85 0.09
C ILE A 13 -8.24 -7.91 -0.88
N GLY A 14 -7.71 -9.13 -0.84
CA GLY A 14 -8.25 -10.28 -1.60
C GLY A 14 -9.70 -10.62 -1.24
N ARG A 15 -10.06 -10.48 0.04
CA ARG A 15 -11.40 -10.76 0.58
C ARG A 15 -12.37 -9.59 0.40
N LEU A 16 -11.88 -8.37 0.15
CA LEU A 16 -12.71 -7.18 0.00
C LEU A 16 -13.41 -7.11 -1.36
N LEU A 17 -12.75 -7.46 -2.48
CA LEU A 17 -13.46 -7.51 -3.77
C LEU A 17 -14.49 -8.64 -3.81
N SER A 18 -14.22 -9.78 -3.15
CA SER A 18 -15.23 -10.84 -2.98
C SER A 18 -16.37 -10.42 -2.04
N HIS A 19 -16.15 -9.45 -1.15
CA HIS A 19 -17.22 -8.86 -0.31
C HIS A 19 -18.06 -7.83 -1.06
N LEU A 20 -17.57 -7.24 -2.14
CA LEU A 20 -18.37 -6.29 -2.90
C LEU A 20 -19.59 -6.97 -3.55
N ASP A 21 -19.49 -8.24 -3.98
CA ASP A 21 -20.64 -9.01 -4.47
C ASP A 21 -21.69 -9.23 -3.36
N ILE A 22 -21.27 -9.21 -2.09
CA ILE A 22 -22.15 -9.32 -0.91
C ILE A 22 -22.85 -7.98 -0.61
N VAL A 23 -22.24 -6.84 -0.98
CA VAL A 23 -22.88 -5.51 -0.84
C VAL A 23 -24.13 -5.38 -1.71
N GLN A 24 -24.18 -6.11 -2.83
CA GLN A 24 -25.33 -6.06 -3.73
C GLN A 24 -26.54 -6.79 -3.12
N GLY A 25 -27.57 -6.00 -2.80
CA GLY A 25 -28.80 -6.52 -2.20
C GLY A 25 -28.79 -6.62 -0.67
N ASP A 26 -27.70 -6.25 0.00
CA ASP A 26 -27.61 -6.20 1.47
C ASP A 26 -27.33 -4.76 1.96
N VAL A 27 -28.31 -4.21 2.68
CA VAL A 27 -28.26 -2.83 3.19
C VAL A 27 -27.23 -2.67 4.32
N GLU A 28 -27.02 -3.70 5.14
CA GLU A 28 -26.03 -3.63 6.23
C GLU A 28 -24.61 -3.63 5.65
N GLU A 29 -24.37 -4.46 4.63
CA GLU A 29 -23.08 -4.49 3.93
C GLU A 29 -22.83 -3.21 3.14
N ALA A 30 -23.87 -2.63 2.50
CA ALA A 30 -23.77 -1.32 1.85
C ALA A 30 -23.43 -0.21 2.84
N ARG A 31 -24.02 -0.23 4.04
CA ARG A 31 -23.71 0.70 5.14
C ARG A 31 -22.27 0.49 5.64
N ALA A 32 -21.83 -0.75 5.84
CA ALA A 32 -20.47 -1.07 6.25
C ALA A 32 -19.43 -0.62 5.21
N PHE A 33 -19.74 -0.83 3.94
CA PHE A 33 -18.91 -0.37 2.83
C PHE A 33 -18.84 1.16 2.77
N LEU A 34 -19.94 1.86 2.99
CA LEU A 34 -19.92 3.32 3.04
C LEU A 34 -19.06 3.86 4.21
N LYS A 35 -19.09 3.18 5.37
CA LYS A 35 -18.19 3.50 6.49
C LYS A 35 -16.72 3.28 6.12
N LEU A 36 -16.42 2.22 5.36
CA LEU A 36 -15.07 1.99 4.83
C LEU A 36 -14.61 3.12 3.89
N LEU A 37 -15.52 3.65 3.06
CA LEU A 37 -15.27 4.84 2.22
C LEU A 37 -15.18 6.15 3.03
N GLY A 38 -15.51 6.09 4.32
CA GLY A 38 -15.25 7.13 5.30
C GLY A 38 -16.46 7.96 5.74
N TRP A 39 -17.68 7.58 5.36
CA TRP A 39 -18.88 8.32 5.74
C TRP A 39 -19.72 7.58 6.77
N ASP A 40 -20.28 8.34 7.70
CA ASP A 40 -21.40 7.90 8.52
C ASP A 40 -22.71 8.39 7.90
N LEU A 41 -23.74 7.55 7.95
CA LEU A 41 -25.08 7.95 7.49
C LEU A 41 -25.79 8.77 8.57
N PRO A 42 -26.60 9.77 8.19
CA PRO A 42 -27.44 10.46 9.15
C PRO A 42 -28.43 9.47 9.78
N PRO A 43 -28.85 9.69 11.05
CA PRO A 43 -29.84 8.84 11.70
C PRO A 43 -31.13 8.71 10.88
N GLY A 44 -31.64 7.48 10.74
CA GLY A 44 -32.85 7.20 9.96
C GLY A 44 -32.63 6.97 8.47
N LEU A 45 -31.37 6.97 8.00
CA LEU A 45 -31.01 6.55 6.66
C LEU A 45 -30.19 5.26 6.71
N ASP A 46 -30.65 4.22 6.00
CA ASP A 46 -30.01 2.91 5.97
C ASP A 46 -29.16 2.67 4.73
N ASP A 47 -29.56 3.22 3.58
CA ASP A 47 -28.80 3.12 2.34
C ASP A 47 -28.95 4.41 1.52
N ILE A 48 -27.88 4.80 0.85
CA ILE A 48 -27.86 5.91 -0.10
C ILE A 48 -28.14 5.46 -1.54
N GLY A 49 -28.31 4.16 -1.78
CA GLY A 49 -28.50 3.53 -3.08
C GLY A 49 -27.32 2.66 -3.50
N LEU A 50 -26.37 2.41 -2.59
CA LEU A 50 -25.20 1.56 -2.84
C LEU A 50 -25.60 0.10 -2.99
N ALA A 51 -26.58 -0.37 -2.22
CA ALA A 51 -27.06 -1.76 -2.31
C ALA A 51 -27.69 -2.09 -3.67
N ALA A 52 -28.09 -1.06 -4.44
CA ALA A 52 -28.66 -1.20 -5.78
C ALA A 52 -27.63 -1.12 -6.91
N LEU A 53 -26.36 -0.80 -6.61
CA LEU A 53 -25.30 -0.82 -7.62
C LEU A 53 -25.04 -2.26 -8.06
N ASN A 54 -25.07 -2.49 -9.37
CA ASN A 54 -24.73 -3.80 -9.93
C ASN A 54 -23.28 -3.77 -10.42
N ILE A 55 -22.43 -4.46 -9.66
CA ILE A 55 -20.99 -4.58 -9.93
C ILE A 55 -20.62 -5.99 -10.43
N SER A 56 -21.53 -6.96 -10.37
CA SER A 56 -21.23 -8.37 -10.67
C SER A 56 -20.77 -8.56 -12.12
N ASP A 57 -21.31 -7.79 -13.07
CA ASP A 57 -20.85 -7.83 -14.47
C ASP A 57 -19.40 -7.37 -14.60
N PHE A 58 -19.03 -6.25 -13.96
CA PHE A 58 -17.65 -5.78 -13.90
C PHE A 58 -16.73 -6.84 -13.28
N LEU A 59 -17.10 -7.40 -12.12
CA LEU A 59 -16.30 -8.43 -11.46
C LEU A 59 -16.13 -9.68 -12.32
N THR A 60 -17.19 -10.11 -13.01
CA THR A 60 -17.16 -11.28 -13.89
C THR A 60 -16.25 -11.05 -15.10
N LYS A 61 -16.33 -9.89 -15.75
CA LYS A 61 -15.45 -9.55 -16.88
C LYS A 61 -14.00 -9.34 -16.45
N LEU A 62 -13.79 -8.85 -15.23
CA LEU A 62 -12.48 -8.69 -14.64
C LEU A 62 -11.82 -10.05 -14.38
N ASP A 63 -12.53 -10.97 -13.72
CA ASP A 63 -12.09 -12.33 -13.46
C ASP A 63 -11.78 -13.07 -14.77
N ALA A 64 -12.61 -12.85 -15.80
CA ALA A 64 -12.36 -13.39 -17.13
C ALA A 64 -11.05 -12.89 -17.77
N VAL A 65 -10.58 -11.67 -17.48
CA VAL A 65 -9.30 -11.16 -17.98
C VAL A 65 -8.13 -11.67 -17.13
N ILE A 66 -8.26 -11.64 -15.79
CA ILE A 66 -7.20 -12.09 -14.87
C ILE A 66 -6.98 -13.61 -15.00
N GLY A 67 -8.06 -14.38 -15.09
CA GLY A 67 -8.04 -15.84 -15.15
C GLY A 67 -7.77 -16.42 -16.54
N ALA A 68 -7.47 -15.57 -17.55
CA ALA A 68 -7.15 -16.03 -18.89
C ALA A 68 -5.85 -16.87 -18.88
N SER A 69 -5.87 -18.00 -19.57
CA SER A 69 -4.71 -18.89 -19.70
C SER A 69 -3.61 -18.28 -20.58
N ASP A 70 -2.37 -18.77 -20.48
CA ASP A 70 -1.26 -18.32 -21.34
C ASP A 70 -1.59 -18.48 -22.84
N ALA A 71 -2.33 -19.51 -23.22
CA ALA A 71 -2.75 -19.73 -24.60
C ALA A 71 -3.72 -18.63 -25.08
N GLU A 72 -4.64 -18.20 -24.20
CA GLU A 72 -5.56 -17.10 -24.50
C GLU A 72 -4.83 -15.77 -24.52
N TRP A 73 -3.87 -15.53 -23.61
CA TRP A 73 -3.04 -14.32 -23.60
C TRP A 73 -2.25 -14.11 -24.90
N ASN A 74 -1.89 -15.20 -25.58
CA ASN A 74 -1.20 -15.17 -26.87
C ASN A 74 -2.16 -15.16 -28.08
N ASP A 75 -3.48 -15.24 -27.86
CA ASP A 75 -4.50 -15.03 -28.89
C ASP A 75 -5.00 -13.58 -28.84
N ASP A 76 -4.43 -12.76 -29.72
CA ASP A 76 -4.74 -11.33 -29.82
C ASP A 76 -6.25 -11.05 -29.99
N VAL A 77 -6.97 -11.90 -30.73
CA VAL A 77 -8.40 -11.70 -30.99
C VAL A 77 -9.23 -12.03 -29.76
N ALA A 78 -8.91 -13.13 -29.08
CA ALA A 78 -9.58 -13.54 -27.85
C ALA A 78 -9.36 -12.50 -26.73
N MET A 79 -8.12 -12.03 -26.54
CA MET A 79 -7.83 -11.01 -25.54
C MET A 79 -8.42 -9.65 -25.88
N ALA A 80 -8.40 -9.23 -27.15
CA ALA A 80 -9.06 -8.00 -27.56
C ALA A 80 -10.56 -8.02 -27.22
N GLY A 81 -11.24 -9.16 -27.43
CA GLY A 81 -12.63 -9.36 -27.04
C GLY A 81 -12.85 -9.23 -25.53
N ARG A 82 -12.04 -9.90 -24.70
CA ARG A 82 -12.14 -9.82 -23.23
C ARG A 82 -11.87 -8.42 -22.70
N ILE A 83 -10.88 -7.72 -23.26
CA ILE A 83 -10.55 -6.33 -22.89
C ILE A 83 -11.69 -5.39 -23.30
N ALA A 84 -12.28 -5.57 -24.48
CA ALA A 84 -13.43 -4.78 -24.92
C ALA A 84 -14.65 -4.97 -24.01
N ASP A 85 -14.97 -6.22 -23.66
CA ASP A 85 -16.03 -6.55 -22.71
C ASP A 85 -15.79 -5.90 -21.34
N LEU A 86 -14.57 -5.99 -20.82
CA LEU A 86 -14.20 -5.34 -19.56
C LEU A 86 -14.33 -3.82 -19.64
N ALA A 87 -13.90 -3.19 -20.74
CA ALA A 87 -14.02 -1.75 -20.95
C ALA A 87 -15.49 -1.30 -20.94
N LEU A 88 -16.38 -2.06 -21.58
CA LEU A 88 -17.83 -1.79 -21.55
C LEU A 88 -18.41 -1.92 -20.13
N ALA A 89 -17.99 -2.94 -19.37
CA ALA A 89 -18.44 -3.13 -17.99
C ALA A 89 -17.96 -2.00 -17.07
N ILE A 90 -16.71 -1.52 -17.25
CA ILE A 90 -16.17 -0.34 -16.55
C ILE A 90 -16.98 0.90 -16.88
N GLU A 91 -17.34 1.12 -18.16
CA GLU A 91 -18.13 2.27 -18.58
C GLU A 91 -19.53 2.24 -17.93
N ALA A 92 -20.18 1.08 -17.95
CA ALA A 92 -21.50 0.88 -17.35
C ALA A 92 -21.47 1.13 -15.83
N LEU A 93 -20.49 0.57 -15.12
CA LEU A 93 -20.32 0.78 -13.69
C LEU A 93 -20.05 2.27 -13.37
N THR A 94 -19.17 2.90 -14.14
CA THR A 94 -18.85 4.33 -13.97
C THR A 94 -20.10 5.20 -14.15
N ARG A 95 -20.94 4.90 -15.14
CA ARG A 95 -22.23 5.57 -15.34
C ARG A 95 -23.17 5.38 -14.15
N GLN A 96 -23.34 4.15 -13.66
CA GLN A 96 -24.17 3.88 -12.48
C GLN A 96 -23.71 4.66 -11.24
N ILE A 97 -22.40 4.72 -10.99
CA ILE A 97 -21.81 5.46 -9.87
C ILE A 97 -22.04 6.96 -10.04
N HIS A 98 -21.88 7.49 -11.25
CA HIS A 98 -22.12 8.91 -11.53
C HIS A 98 -23.61 9.27 -11.35
N ASP A 99 -24.51 8.45 -11.89
CA ASP A 99 -25.95 8.65 -11.77
C ASP A 99 -26.40 8.61 -10.30
N LEU A 100 -25.90 7.63 -9.54
CA LEU A 100 -26.11 7.57 -8.09
C LEU A 100 -25.68 8.88 -7.44
N ALA A 101 -24.44 9.32 -7.71
CA ALA A 101 -23.90 10.54 -7.13
C ALA A 101 -24.73 11.80 -7.45
N GLN A 102 -25.24 11.91 -8.68
CA GLN A 102 -26.12 13.01 -9.09
C GLN A 102 -27.48 12.99 -8.37
N THR A 103 -27.98 11.82 -7.97
CA THR A 103 -29.25 11.71 -7.24
C THR A 103 -29.12 12.00 -5.73
N LEU A 104 -27.90 11.95 -5.17
CA LEU A 104 -27.67 12.10 -3.73
C LEU A 104 -28.16 13.44 -3.17
N PRO A 105 -27.91 14.61 -3.79
CA PRO A 105 -28.41 15.89 -3.26
C PRO A 105 -29.94 15.89 -3.08
N THR A 106 -30.69 15.32 -4.01
CA THR A 106 -32.15 15.22 -3.92
C THR A 106 -32.59 14.21 -2.88
N ARG A 107 -31.98 13.01 -2.87
CA ARG A 107 -32.31 11.94 -1.91
C ARG A 107 -32.02 12.34 -0.47
N LEU A 108 -31.00 13.16 -0.27
CA LEU A 108 -30.51 13.58 1.04
C LEU A 108 -31.01 14.97 1.47
N ALA A 109 -31.87 15.62 0.67
CA ALA A 109 -32.34 16.98 0.93
C ALA A 109 -33.07 17.14 2.28
N SER A 110 -33.70 16.07 2.79
CA SER A 110 -34.37 16.08 4.10
C SER A 110 -33.41 16.01 5.29
N PHE A 111 -32.12 15.75 5.08
CA PHE A 111 -31.11 15.56 6.14
C PHE A 111 -30.26 16.82 6.38
N GLY A 112 -30.85 18.01 6.17
CA GLY A 112 -30.22 19.29 6.48
C GLY A 112 -28.97 19.56 5.66
N ASP A 113 -27.87 19.89 6.33
CA ASP A 113 -26.58 20.29 5.72
C ASP A 113 -25.65 19.10 5.40
N TYR A 114 -26.15 17.86 5.49
CA TYR A 114 -25.34 16.65 5.30
C TYR A 114 -24.58 16.62 3.97
N VAL A 115 -25.26 16.91 2.86
CA VAL A 115 -24.65 16.89 1.51
C VAL A 115 -23.55 17.93 1.37
N ASP A 116 -23.74 19.11 1.98
CA ASP A 116 -22.78 20.21 1.93
C ASP A 116 -21.57 19.93 2.82
N ARG A 117 -21.77 19.31 3.98
CA ARG A 117 -20.68 18.97 4.90
C ARG A 117 -19.85 17.79 4.43
N THR A 118 -20.49 16.78 3.84
CA THR A 118 -19.81 15.56 3.38
C THR A 118 -19.25 15.67 1.97
N GLN A 119 -19.84 16.54 1.13
CA GLN A 119 -19.63 16.58 -0.32
C GLN A 119 -19.74 15.19 -0.97
N ILE A 120 -20.57 14.31 -0.43
CA ILE A 120 -20.64 12.89 -0.82
C ILE A 120 -20.92 12.72 -2.32
N HIS A 121 -21.74 13.58 -2.91
CA HIS A 121 -22.04 13.58 -4.35
C HIS A 121 -20.84 13.90 -5.25
N LYS A 122 -19.79 14.55 -4.75
CA LYS A 122 -18.55 14.82 -5.51
C LYS A 122 -17.48 13.78 -5.26
N GLU A 123 -17.40 13.32 -4.01
CA GLU A 123 -16.32 12.47 -3.53
C GLU A 123 -16.62 10.98 -3.73
N LEU A 124 -17.89 10.55 -3.70
CA LEU A 124 -18.27 9.14 -3.84
C LEU A 124 -17.71 8.49 -5.09
N PRO A 125 -17.83 9.07 -6.31
CA PRO A 125 -17.28 8.45 -7.50
C PRO A 125 -15.77 8.22 -7.41
N ARG A 126 -15.05 9.23 -6.91
CA ARG A 126 -13.60 9.16 -6.78
C ARG A 126 -13.17 8.12 -5.74
N ARG A 127 -13.74 8.14 -4.53
CA ARG A 127 -13.35 7.21 -3.46
C ARG A 127 -13.69 5.76 -3.82
N LEU A 128 -14.84 5.55 -4.46
CA LEU A 128 -15.23 4.23 -4.94
C LEU A 128 -14.29 3.73 -6.03
N PHE A 129 -13.93 4.59 -6.98
CA PHE A 129 -12.97 4.23 -8.02
C PHE A 129 -11.57 3.96 -7.47
N ASP A 130 -11.05 4.83 -6.59
CA ASP A 130 -9.74 4.64 -5.93
C ASP A 130 -9.72 3.31 -5.17
N PHE A 131 -10.81 2.98 -4.48
CA PHE A 131 -10.99 1.68 -3.83
C PHE A 131 -10.95 0.53 -4.86
N LEU A 132 -11.79 0.55 -5.89
CA LEU A 132 -11.86 -0.54 -6.88
C LEU A 132 -10.51 -0.74 -7.58
N ALA A 133 -9.87 0.34 -8.02
CA ALA A 133 -8.61 0.29 -8.75
C ALA A 133 -7.44 -0.21 -7.85
N ALA A 134 -7.33 0.29 -6.62
CA ALA A 134 -6.28 -0.15 -5.70
C ALA A 134 -6.43 -1.63 -5.34
N ASN A 135 -7.66 -2.08 -5.04
CA ASN A 135 -7.91 -3.48 -4.70
C ASN A 135 -7.74 -4.41 -5.91
N PHE A 136 -8.16 -3.99 -7.11
CA PHE A 136 -7.92 -4.75 -8.33
C PHE A 136 -6.42 -4.94 -8.60
N LEU A 137 -5.63 -3.86 -8.54
CA LEU A 137 -4.19 -3.93 -8.79
C LEU A 137 -3.49 -4.83 -7.76
N ALA A 138 -3.89 -4.76 -6.50
CA ALA A 138 -3.36 -5.63 -5.45
C ALA A 138 -3.61 -7.12 -5.72
N GLN A 139 -4.72 -7.47 -6.39
CA GLN A 139 -5.05 -8.86 -6.74
C GLN A 139 -4.43 -9.31 -8.06
N ALA A 140 -4.56 -8.50 -9.11
CA ALA A 140 -4.11 -8.84 -10.45
C ALA A 140 -2.59 -8.80 -10.59
N SER A 141 -1.92 -7.84 -9.96
CA SER A 141 -0.46 -7.72 -9.96
C SER A 141 0.03 -7.13 -8.64
N PRO A 142 0.27 -7.98 -7.62
CA PRO A 142 0.82 -7.54 -6.33
C PRO A 142 2.11 -6.74 -6.48
N LEU A 143 2.94 -7.08 -7.48
CA LEU A 143 4.18 -6.37 -7.77
C LEU A 143 3.92 -4.96 -8.30
N THR A 144 3.00 -4.80 -9.24
CA THR A 144 2.61 -3.47 -9.75
C THR A 144 2.01 -2.62 -8.63
N TYR A 145 1.13 -3.21 -7.80
CA TYR A 145 0.60 -2.54 -6.62
C TYR A 145 1.71 -2.08 -5.68
N ALA A 146 2.64 -2.96 -5.30
CA ALA A 146 3.74 -2.61 -4.40
C ALA A 146 4.67 -1.53 -4.98
N ALA A 147 4.91 -1.57 -6.30
CA ALA A 147 5.66 -0.53 -6.99
C ALA A 147 4.93 0.82 -6.95
N LEU A 148 3.64 0.86 -7.30
CA LEU A 148 2.83 2.10 -7.25
C LEU A 148 2.69 2.62 -5.82
N HIS A 149 2.63 1.73 -4.83
CA HIS A 149 2.63 2.11 -3.43
C HIS A 149 3.96 2.74 -3.01
N LEU A 150 5.11 2.17 -3.42
CA LEU A 150 6.43 2.79 -3.23
C LEU A 150 6.55 4.15 -3.93
N LEU A 151 5.89 4.37 -5.06
CA LEU A 151 5.87 5.68 -5.74
C LEU A 151 4.88 6.67 -5.09
N ASN A 152 4.21 6.29 -3.99
CA ASN A 152 3.14 7.04 -3.34
C ASN A 152 1.92 7.31 -4.24
N ILE A 153 1.82 6.61 -5.38
CA ILE A 153 0.70 6.77 -6.32
C ILE A 153 -0.56 6.14 -5.75
N ILE A 154 -0.44 4.97 -5.12
CA ILE A 154 -1.51 4.33 -4.35
C ILE A 154 -1.15 4.45 -2.88
N ASP A 155 -2.06 4.97 -2.07
CA ASP A 155 -1.86 5.12 -0.62
C ASP A 155 -3.08 4.72 0.19
N TYR A 156 -2.87 4.43 1.47
CA TYR A 156 -3.88 4.11 2.47
C TYR A 156 -3.75 5.04 3.68
N PRO A 157 -4.02 6.34 3.51
CA PRO A 157 -3.96 7.30 4.61
C PRO A 157 -5.01 7.00 5.68
N TYR A 158 -4.62 7.23 6.92
CA TYR A 158 -5.51 7.21 8.09
C TYR A 158 -6.23 8.55 8.22
N TYR A 159 -7.54 8.47 8.48
CA TYR A 159 -8.40 9.61 8.76
C TYR A 159 -9.05 9.44 10.13
N ALA A 160 -8.83 10.42 11.01
CA ALA A 160 -9.51 10.48 12.31
C ALA A 160 -11.01 10.77 12.14
N ALA A 161 -11.82 10.35 13.11
CA ALA A 161 -13.24 10.67 13.14
C ALA A 161 -13.45 12.19 13.22
N ASP A 162 -14.33 12.71 12.37
CA ASP A 162 -14.71 14.12 12.37
C ASP A 162 -16.24 14.24 12.24
N PRO A 163 -16.95 14.43 13.37
CA PRO A 163 -18.39 14.61 13.37
C PRO A 163 -18.85 15.86 12.60
N THR A 164 -17.96 16.83 12.38
CA THR A 164 -18.29 18.06 11.63
C THR A 164 -18.47 17.80 10.15
N ILE A 165 -17.95 16.72 9.60
CA ILE A 165 -18.13 16.33 8.19
C ILE A 165 -18.71 14.91 8.05
N PHE A 166 -19.28 14.36 9.13
CA PHE A 166 -19.81 12.99 9.20
C PHE A 166 -18.78 11.95 8.76
N GLN A 167 -17.51 12.17 9.10
CA GLN A 167 -16.42 11.25 8.81
C GLN A 167 -16.21 10.29 9.97
N VAL A 168 -16.24 9.00 9.70
CA VAL A 168 -15.85 7.97 10.67
C VAL A 168 -14.32 7.84 10.72
N GLU A 169 -13.79 7.29 11.81
CA GLU A 169 -12.40 6.85 11.83
C GLU A 169 -12.21 5.72 10.81
N HIS A 170 -11.32 5.91 9.82
CA HIS A 170 -11.13 4.93 8.76
C HIS A 170 -9.75 5.04 8.10
N VAL A 171 -9.40 3.99 7.36
CA VAL A 171 -8.30 3.96 6.40
C VAL A 171 -8.92 3.67 5.04
N ARG A 172 -8.60 4.45 4.01
CA ARG A 172 -9.12 4.24 2.65
C ARG A 172 -8.03 4.29 1.61
N ALA A 173 -8.24 3.57 0.52
CA ALA A 173 -7.43 3.72 -0.67
C ALA A 173 -7.56 5.14 -1.24
N THR A 174 -6.44 5.73 -1.63
CA THR A 174 -6.37 7.01 -2.33
C THR A 174 -5.39 6.87 -3.48
N ILE A 175 -5.79 7.35 -4.66
CA ILE A 175 -4.90 7.43 -5.82
C ILE A 175 -4.45 8.88 -6.00
N ASN A 176 -3.14 9.09 -5.89
CA ASN A 176 -2.48 10.37 -6.10
C ASN A 176 -2.21 10.57 -7.60
N TYR A 177 -3.27 10.86 -8.36
CA TYR A 177 -3.19 11.04 -9.83
C TYR A 177 -2.16 12.07 -10.28
N HIS A 178 -1.87 13.09 -9.46
CA HIS A 178 -0.81 14.06 -9.78
C HIS A 178 0.58 13.42 -9.84
N LEU A 179 0.87 12.42 -9.00
CA LEU A 179 2.15 11.73 -8.98
C LEU A 179 2.36 10.86 -10.22
N PHE A 180 1.30 10.37 -10.87
CA PHE A 180 1.42 9.76 -12.21
C PHE A 180 1.97 10.76 -13.22
N LYS A 181 1.45 11.99 -13.21
CA LYS A 181 1.94 13.05 -14.10
C LYS A 181 3.39 13.37 -13.78
N VAL A 182 3.73 13.59 -12.50
CA VAL A 182 5.09 13.89 -12.05
C VAL A 182 6.07 12.78 -12.44
N ALA A 183 5.70 11.51 -12.24
CA ALA A 183 6.54 10.38 -12.60
C ALA A 183 6.90 10.34 -14.10
N VAL A 184 6.03 10.86 -14.97
CA VAL A 184 6.26 10.89 -16.43
C VAL A 184 6.90 12.19 -16.89
N THR A 185 6.52 13.34 -16.31
CA THR A 185 6.96 14.66 -16.78
C THR A 185 8.19 15.19 -16.05
N SER A 186 8.37 14.83 -14.78
CA SER A 186 9.40 15.36 -13.88
C SER A 186 9.86 14.28 -12.87
N PRO A 187 10.40 13.14 -13.33
CA PRO A 187 10.71 11.99 -12.47
C PRO A 187 11.73 12.31 -11.36
N ASP A 188 12.59 13.31 -11.56
CA ASP A 188 13.53 13.82 -10.56
C ASP A 188 12.83 14.45 -9.34
N GLN A 189 11.61 14.96 -9.51
CA GLN A 189 10.82 15.57 -8.45
C GLN A 189 9.91 14.58 -7.73
N LEU A 190 9.75 13.36 -8.26
CA LEU A 190 8.78 12.40 -7.76
C LEU A 190 8.96 12.10 -6.27
N PHE A 191 10.17 11.80 -5.83
CA PHE A 191 10.42 11.48 -4.41
C PHE A 191 10.38 12.71 -3.50
N THR A 192 10.65 13.90 -4.05
CA THR A 192 10.45 15.16 -3.33
C THR A 192 8.96 15.39 -3.07
N GLU A 193 8.09 15.23 -4.08
CA GLU A 193 6.65 15.37 -3.91
C GLU A 193 6.03 14.22 -3.09
N ALA A 194 6.50 12.99 -3.28
CA ALA A 194 5.96 11.81 -2.62
C ALA A 194 6.35 11.68 -1.14
N TYR A 195 7.56 12.09 -0.77
CA TYR A 195 8.12 11.83 0.56
C TYR A 195 8.76 13.04 1.24
N GLY A 196 8.78 14.22 0.61
CA GLY A 196 9.53 15.37 1.11
C GLY A 196 11.04 15.18 1.01
N TRP A 197 11.52 14.40 0.05
CA TRP A 197 12.96 14.29 -0.20
C TRP A 197 13.55 15.67 -0.53
N HIS A 198 14.74 16.00 -0.02
CA HIS A 198 15.36 17.32 -0.12
C HIS A 198 14.59 18.44 0.62
N THR A 199 13.73 18.08 1.58
CA THR A 199 13.09 19.03 2.49
C THR A 199 13.41 18.65 3.94
N SER A 200 13.08 19.55 4.88
CA SER A 200 13.20 19.26 6.31
C SER A 200 12.25 18.15 6.79
N ASP A 201 11.26 17.80 5.98
CA ASP A 201 10.13 16.95 6.36
C ASP A 201 10.21 15.57 5.72
N PHE A 202 11.42 15.12 5.37
CA PHE A 202 11.63 13.84 4.70
C PHE A 202 11.07 12.65 5.51
N GLN A 203 10.11 11.96 4.93
CA GLN A 203 9.38 10.84 5.55
C GLN A 203 10.10 9.51 5.36
N SER A 204 11.31 9.40 5.91
CA SER A 204 12.18 8.21 5.76
C SER A 204 11.51 6.89 6.20
N MET A 205 10.75 6.89 7.29
CA MET A 205 10.02 5.70 7.77
C MET A 205 8.99 5.22 6.75
N THR A 206 8.18 6.14 6.20
CA THR A 206 7.16 5.82 5.19
C THR A 206 7.82 5.22 3.95
N PHE A 207 8.89 5.84 3.46
CA PHE A 207 9.66 5.34 2.31
C PHE A 207 10.22 3.93 2.57
N LEU A 208 10.91 3.72 3.69
CA LEU A 208 11.52 2.43 4.03
C LEU A 208 10.48 1.34 4.24
N THR A 209 9.32 1.66 4.81
CA THR A 209 8.19 0.73 4.99
C THR A 209 7.65 0.24 3.65
N ARG A 210 7.45 1.15 2.70
CA ARG A 210 6.94 0.80 1.36
C ARG A 210 7.98 0.07 0.52
N LEU A 211 9.26 0.44 0.64
CA LEU A 211 10.35 -0.30 0.03
C LEU A 211 10.45 -1.71 0.61
N SER A 212 10.30 -1.86 1.93
CA SER A 212 10.27 -3.17 2.60
C SER A 212 9.17 -4.06 2.04
N GLN A 213 7.97 -3.51 1.82
CA GLN A 213 6.83 -4.24 1.22
C GLN A 213 7.14 -4.68 -0.21
N LEU A 214 7.68 -3.80 -1.06
CA LEU A 214 8.09 -4.17 -2.41
C LEU A 214 9.14 -5.30 -2.42
N LEU A 215 10.16 -5.21 -1.57
CA LEU A 215 11.18 -6.25 -1.46
C LEU A 215 10.57 -7.59 -0.99
N GLN A 216 9.61 -7.56 -0.07
CA GLN A 216 8.88 -8.75 0.37
C GLN A 216 8.04 -9.37 -0.75
N THR A 217 7.39 -8.54 -1.58
CA THR A 217 6.65 -8.99 -2.76
C THR A 217 7.57 -9.67 -3.79
N LEU A 218 8.84 -9.26 -3.86
CA LEU A 218 9.89 -9.91 -4.66
C LEU A 218 10.50 -11.16 -4.00
N GLY A 219 9.99 -11.59 -2.84
CA GLY A 219 10.47 -12.76 -2.11
C GLY A 219 11.72 -12.51 -1.27
N LEU A 220 12.19 -11.25 -1.17
CA LEU A 220 13.35 -10.92 -0.34
C LEU A 220 12.95 -10.81 1.12
N ARG A 221 13.82 -11.33 2.00
CA ARG A 221 13.68 -11.13 3.43
C ARG A 221 14.10 -9.70 3.75
N SER A 222 13.16 -8.89 4.24
CA SER A 222 13.42 -7.53 4.70
C SER A 222 12.86 -7.35 6.11
N ARG A 223 13.53 -6.53 6.92
CA ARG A 223 13.06 -6.13 8.25
C ARG A 223 13.40 -4.67 8.50
N ILE A 224 12.52 -3.97 9.19
CA ILE A 224 12.78 -2.62 9.69
C ILE A 224 13.08 -2.72 11.18
N GLN A 225 14.14 -2.07 11.61
CA GLN A 225 14.54 -1.95 13.01
C GLN A 225 15.12 -0.55 13.25
N PRO A 226 15.18 -0.08 14.50
CA PRO A 226 15.95 1.11 14.83
C PRO A 226 17.45 0.91 14.52
N LEU A 227 18.11 1.94 14.00
CA LEU A 227 19.57 1.95 13.80
C LEU A 227 20.28 1.91 15.15
N SER A 228 21.29 1.04 15.30
CA SER A 228 22.03 0.94 16.56
C SER A 228 22.85 2.21 16.82
N PRO A 229 23.03 2.65 18.09
CA PRO A 229 23.82 3.84 18.41
C PRO A 229 25.25 3.79 17.87
N GLN A 230 25.88 2.62 17.92
CA GLN A 230 27.24 2.40 17.40
C GLN A 230 27.31 2.59 15.88
N ALA A 231 26.32 2.08 15.16
CA ALA A 231 26.24 2.28 13.71
C ALA A 231 25.94 3.75 13.39
N GLN A 232 25.04 4.38 14.14
CA GLN A 232 24.72 5.80 13.97
C GLN A 232 25.95 6.69 14.16
N GLU A 233 26.75 6.45 15.20
CA GLU A 233 28.00 7.19 15.45
C GLU A 233 29.03 6.94 14.33
N ALA A 234 29.19 5.69 13.90
CA ALA A 234 30.12 5.33 12.83
C ALA A 234 29.73 5.91 11.47
N TRP A 235 28.44 5.97 11.14
CA TRP A 235 27.94 6.39 9.82
C TRP A 235 27.62 7.88 9.74
N LEU A 236 27.10 8.48 10.81
CA LEU A 236 26.75 9.91 10.84
C LEU A 236 27.87 10.77 11.45
N GLY A 237 28.92 10.16 12.02
CA GLY A 237 30.05 10.87 12.63
C GLY A 237 29.66 11.71 13.85
N ARG A 238 28.47 11.48 14.42
CA ARG A 238 27.95 12.22 15.57
C ARG A 238 27.39 11.27 16.63
N ALA A 239 27.79 11.49 17.88
CA ALA A 239 27.16 10.85 19.02
C ALA A 239 25.80 11.54 19.26
N GLU A 240 24.72 10.91 18.81
CA GLU A 240 23.38 11.38 19.14
C GLU A 240 22.93 10.84 20.50
N THR A 241 22.47 11.76 21.35
CA THR A 241 21.81 11.48 22.63
C THR A 241 20.28 11.38 22.48
N SER A 242 19.77 11.44 21.25
CA SER A 242 18.34 11.39 20.98
C SER A 242 17.81 9.99 21.25
N SER A 243 16.65 9.89 21.92
CA SER A 243 15.96 8.61 22.14
C SER A 243 15.31 8.07 20.87
N ASN A 244 15.28 8.86 19.80
CA ASN A 244 14.57 8.56 18.56
C ASN A 244 15.56 8.10 17.48
N GLN A 245 15.91 6.82 17.53
CA GLN A 245 16.82 6.20 16.58
C GLN A 245 16.22 6.17 15.17
N PRO A 246 17.00 6.52 14.12
CA PRO A 246 16.51 6.46 12.74
C PRO A 246 16.07 5.04 12.34
N PRO A 247 15.06 4.90 11.48
CA PRO A 247 14.68 3.60 10.94
C PRO A 247 15.76 3.05 10.02
N GLN A 248 16.00 1.74 10.12
CA GLN A 248 16.92 0.96 9.30
C GLN A 248 16.19 -0.23 8.68
N LEU A 249 16.16 -0.30 7.35
CA LEU A 249 15.76 -1.44 6.56
C LEU A 249 16.97 -2.35 6.29
N ILE A 250 16.89 -3.59 6.72
CA ILE A 250 17.89 -4.62 6.42
C ILE A 250 17.26 -5.64 5.48
N THR A 251 17.92 -5.92 4.36
CA THR A 251 17.54 -6.99 3.43
C THR A 251 18.75 -7.83 3.04
N PHE A 252 18.53 -9.12 2.76
CA PHE A 252 19.56 -10.03 2.29
C PHE A 252 19.25 -10.45 0.86
N LEU A 253 20.19 -10.19 -0.05
CA LEU A 253 20.09 -10.52 -1.47
C LEU A 253 20.56 -11.96 -1.75
N HIS A 254 21.48 -12.45 -0.92
CA HIS A 254 22.01 -13.80 -1.02
C HIS A 254 22.23 -14.38 0.37
N GLU A 255 21.87 -15.64 0.55
CA GLU A 255 22.07 -16.38 1.78
C GLU A 255 22.38 -17.85 1.43
N GLU A 256 23.59 -18.28 1.77
CA GLU A 256 24.04 -19.66 1.69
C GLU A 256 24.17 -20.20 3.11
N ARG A 257 23.44 -21.27 3.42
CA ARG A 257 23.46 -21.93 4.72
C ARG A 257 24.06 -23.33 4.59
N GLY A 258 25.37 -23.45 4.79
CA GLY A 258 26.03 -24.73 4.96
C GLY A 258 26.34 -25.00 6.43
N SER A 259 26.48 -26.28 6.79
CA SER A 259 26.82 -26.69 8.17
C SER A 259 28.26 -26.30 8.55
N ALA A 260 29.20 -26.36 7.59
CA ALA A 260 30.60 -25.99 7.81
C ALA A 260 30.92 -24.54 7.39
N PHE A 261 30.14 -23.97 6.47
CA PHE A 261 30.33 -22.62 5.94
C PHE A 261 28.99 -22.02 5.55
N GLY A 262 28.78 -20.74 5.86
CA GLY A 262 27.63 -19.99 5.38
C GLY A 262 27.98 -18.53 5.17
N VAL A 263 27.36 -17.91 4.16
CA VAL A 263 27.56 -16.51 3.81
C VAL A 263 26.24 -15.81 3.57
N ARG A 264 26.14 -14.56 4.00
CA ARG A 264 24.99 -13.69 3.79
C ARG A 264 25.47 -12.36 3.24
N LEU A 265 24.92 -11.98 2.10
CA LEU A 265 25.14 -10.69 1.46
C LEU A 265 23.85 -9.90 1.50
N GLY A 266 23.91 -8.69 2.00
CA GLY A 266 22.75 -7.85 2.21
C GLY A 266 23.04 -6.36 2.11
N LEU A 267 21.99 -5.58 2.32
CA LEU A 267 21.99 -4.14 2.31
C LEU A 267 21.28 -3.63 3.56
N SER A 268 21.83 -2.57 4.14
CA SER A 268 21.20 -1.74 5.15
C SER A 268 20.90 -0.38 4.52
N LEU A 269 19.63 0.00 4.44
CA LEU A 269 19.21 1.37 4.16
C LEU A 269 18.70 2.02 5.45
N PHE A 270 19.06 3.26 5.73
CA PHE A 270 18.59 3.95 6.94
C PHE A 270 18.30 5.42 6.68
N GLY A 271 17.38 5.99 7.44
CA GLY A 271 17.12 7.42 7.42
C GLY A 271 18.31 8.21 7.95
N ALA A 272 18.78 9.20 7.20
CA ALA A 272 19.74 10.19 7.65
C ALA A 272 18.98 11.47 8.02
N ALA A 273 19.02 11.84 9.29
CA ALA A 273 18.43 13.09 9.75
C ALA A 273 19.24 14.31 9.25
N PRO A 274 18.61 15.48 9.10
CA PRO A 274 19.30 16.68 8.64
C PRO A 274 20.52 17.03 9.50
N THR A 275 21.50 17.73 8.92
CA THR A 275 22.72 18.13 9.66
C THR A 275 22.44 19.25 10.67
N SER A 276 21.40 20.07 10.42
CA SER A 276 20.91 21.09 11.34
C SER A 276 19.39 21.24 11.30
N ALA A 277 18.79 21.83 12.33
CA ALA A 277 17.35 22.07 12.38
C ALA A 277 16.87 22.87 11.16
N GLY A 278 15.87 22.36 10.43
CA GLY A 278 15.33 22.98 9.23
C GLY A 278 16.17 22.83 7.96
N ALA A 279 17.30 22.09 8.01
CA ALA A 279 18.07 21.80 6.82
C ALA A 279 17.34 20.82 5.89
N SER A 280 17.59 20.96 4.59
CA SER A 280 17.03 20.14 3.51
C SER A 280 17.91 18.95 3.13
N ASP A 281 18.98 18.68 3.90
CA ASP A 281 19.96 17.64 3.62
C ASP A 281 19.66 16.30 4.33
N ALA A 282 18.42 16.14 4.82
CA ALA A 282 17.90 14.84 5.20
C ALA A 282 17.89 13.89 3.99
N GLY A 283 18.13 12.60 4.22
CA GLY A 283 18.22 11.64 3.13
C GLY A 283 18.30 10.19 3.60
N LEU A 284 18.94 9.35 2.78
CA LEU A 284 19.15 7.93 3.07
C LEU A 284 20.63 7.60 3.08
N GLY A 285 21.05 6.84 4.09
CA GLY A 285 22.32 6.12 4.09
C GLY A 285 22.15 4.70 3.56
N LEU A 286 23.17 4.19 2.88
CA LEU A 286 23.24 2.81 2.40
C LEU A 286 24.57 2.19 2.85
N ALA A 287 24.49 1.02 3.47
CA ALA A 287 25.66 0.24 3.87
C ALA A 287 25.52 -1.22 3.42
N PRO A 288 26.53 -1.80 2.75
CA PRO A 288 26.54 -3.23 2.45
C PRO A 288 26.73 -4.04 3.73
N ILE A 289 26.08 -5.21 3.78
CA ILE A 289 26.22 -6.18 4.86
C ILE A 289 26.86 -7.45 4.30
N ILE A 290 27.96 -7.87 4.88
CA ILE A 290 28.60 -9.15 4.60
C ILE A 290 28.74 -9.88 5.93
N GLN A 291 28.13 -11.06 6.05
CA GLN A 291 28.27 -11.93 7.21
C GLN A 291 28.69 -13.32 6.75
N GLY A 292 29.71 -13.89 7.38
CA GLY A 292 30.16 -15.25 7.12
C GLY A 292 30.31 -16.02 8.42
N HIS A 293 30.05 -17.32 8.39
CA HIS A 293 30.44 -18.24 9.45
C HIS A 293 31.23 -19.41 8.86
N ALA A 294 32.18 -19.92 9.62
CA ALA A 294 32.91 -21.15 9.32
C ALA A 294 33.05 -21.95 10.61
N GLU A 295 32.61 -23.21 10.59
CA GLU A 295 32.73 -24.15 11.69
C GLU A 295 33.57 -25.34 11.26
N GLY A 296 34.53 -25.73 12.11
CA GLY A 296 35.41 -26.87 11.89
C GLY A 296 35.62 -27.65 13.18
N ALA A 297 35.61 -28.97 13.10
CA ALA A 297 36.00 -29.85 14.19
C ALA A 297 37.36 -30.48 13.87
N VAL A 298 38.30 -30.39 14.80
CA VAL A 298 39.56 -31.13 14.72
C VAL A 298 39.39 -32.41 15.54
N PRO A 299 39.36 -33.60 14.90
CA PRO A 299 39.32 -34.84 15.66
C PRO A 299 40.63 -34.99 16.42
N PHE A 300 40.55 -35.07 17.76
CA PHE A 300 41.68 -35.53 18.55
C PHE A 300 41.76 -37.05 18.42
N PRO A 301 42.82 -37.61 17.80
CA PRO A 301 43.04 -39.04 17.90
C PRO A 301 43.27 -39.36 19.38
N ARG A 302 42.58 -40.40 19.89
CA ARG A 302 42.94 -41.00 21.18
C ARG A 302 44.43 -41.34 21.09
N LEU A 303 45.24 -40.78 21.98
CA LEU A 303 46.56 -41.32 22.25
C LEU A 303 46.31 -42.72 22.81
N GLU A 304 46.45 -43.74 21.96
CA GLU A 304 46.58 -45.11 22.45
C GLU A 304 47.87 -45.11 23.28
N ASP A 305 47.70 -45.20 24.60
CA ASP A 305 48.77 -45.30 25.56
C ASP A 305 49.49 -46.63 25.28
N THR A 306 50.54 -46.61 24.46
CA THR A 306 51.40 -47.77 24.25
C THR A 306 52.17 -48.05 25.54
N ARG A 307 51.62 -48.95 26.35
CA ARG A 307 52.36 -49.80 27.30
C ARG A 307 51.78 -51.19 27.37
#